data_AF-A0A8T3A9W2-F1
#
_entry.id   AF-A0A8T3A9W2-F1
#
_cell.length_a   1.000
_cell.length_b   1.000
_cell.length_c   1.000
_cell.angle_alpha   90.00
_cell.angle_beta   90.00
_cell.angle_gamma   90.00
#
_symmetry.space_group_name_H-M   'P 1'
#
loop_
_entity.id
_entity.type
_entity.pdbx_description
1 polymer ?
#
loop_
_entity_poly.entity_id
_entity_poly.type
_entity_poly.pdbx_seq_one_letter_code
_entity_poly.pdbx_strand_id
1 'polypeptide(L)'
;MSSVSCYISRVVSLAEPRSAGGTTLRLAKCLAESRKGARVLVVCAETTTVLFRGPSEEHQDDLVTQALFADGASALIVGADPDEAAHERASFVIVSTSQVLLPDSAGAIGGHVSEGGLLATLHRDVPHIVSKNVEKCLEEAFTPFGISDWNSIFWVPHPGGRAILDQVEERVGLKPEKLLISRHVLAEYGNMSSVCVHFAFDEMRKRSAREGKPTTGEGLEWVCYLDLGQA
;
A
#
# COMPACT_ATOMS: atom_id res chain seq x y z
N MET A 1 -3.83 -41.79 -9.86
CA MET A 1 -4.06 -40.95 -8.66
C MET A 1 -2.77 -40.17 -8.41
N SER A 2 -2.71 -38.94 -8.90
CA SER A 2 -1.54 -38.08 -8.72
C SER A 2 -1.55 -37.56 -7.29
N SER A 3 -0.53 -37.86 -6.49
CA SER A 3 -0.41 -37.31 -5.14
C SER A 3 -0.28 -35.79 -5.22
N VAL A 4 -1.26 -35.06 -4.68
CA VAL A 4 -1.14 -33.61 -4.49
C VAL A 4 -0.13 -33.40 -3.37
N SER A 5 1.13 -33.15 -3.73
CA SER A 5 2.15 -32.76 -2.76
C SER A 5 1.83 -31.33 -2.29
N CYS A 6 1.35 -31.19 -1.05
CA CYS A 6 1.13 -29.88 -0.44
C CYS A 6 2.47 -29.33 0.05
N TYR A 7 3.03 -28.36 -0.67
CA TYR A 7 4.28 -27.70 -0.30
C TYR A 7 3.97 -26.36 0.38
N ILE A 8 4.28 -26.22 1.66
CA ILE A 8 4.21 -24.95 2.37
C ILE A 8 5.56 -24.25 2.23
N SER A 9 5.60 -23.15 1.50
CA SER A 9 6.75 -22.25 1.44
C SER A 9 6.47 -21.03 2.31
N ARG A 10 7.38 -20.69 3.22
CA ARG A 10 7.29 -19.49 4.06
C ARG A 10 8.36 -18.50 3.62
N VAL A 11 7.92 -17.29 3.27
CA VAL A 11 8.79 -16.14 3.07
C VAL A 11 8.50 -15.18 4.22
N VAL A 12 9.54 -14.81 4.97
CA VAL A 12 9.45 -13.85 6.05
C VAL A 12 10.29 -12.65 5.68
N SER A 13 9.67 -11.48 5.58
CA SER A 13 10.33 -10.18 5.45
C SER A 13 10.24 -9.47 6.79
N LEU A 14 11.38 -9.06 7.36
CA LEU A 14 11.47 -8.30 8.61
C LEU A 14 12.11 -6.95 8.32
N ALA A 15 11.69 -5.91 9.05
CA ALA A 15 12.22 -4.55 8.93
C ALA A 15 12.10 -3.95 7.52
N GLU A 16 11.02 -4.26 6.81
CA GLU A 16 10.79 -3.70 5.48
C GLU A 16 10.41 -2.21 5.55
N PRO A 17 10.72 -1.45 4.49
CA PRO A 17 10.24 -0.10 4.31
C PRO A 17 8.71 -0.02 4.39
N ARG A 18 8.18 1.17 4.69
CA ARG A 18 6.74 1.49 4.68
C ARG A 18 6.03 1.07 3.37
N SER A 19 6.78 0.86 2.28
CA SER A 19 6.29 0.32 1.00
C SER A 19 6.07 -1.21 0.95
N ALA A 20 6.12 -1.91 2.08
CA ALA A 20 6.03 -3.37 2.11
C ALA A 20 4.64 -3.89 1.68
N GLY A 21 3.59 -3.06 1.75
CA GLY A 21 2.27 -3.42 1.24
C GLY A 21 2.32 -3.77 -0.25
N GLY A 22 2.96 -2.91 -1.06
CA GLY A 22 3.19 -3.18 -2.47
C GLY A 22 4.16 -4.31 -2.74
N THR A 23 5.24 -4.39 -1.97
CA THR A 23 6.22 -5.46 -2.10
C THR A 23 5.58 -6.83 -1.89
N THR A 24 4.74 -6.98 -0.86
CA THR A 24 4.08 -8.27 -0.58
C THR A 24 3.09 -8.66 -1.68
N LEU A 25 2.31 -7.71 -2.21
CA LEU A 25 1.43 -7.96 -3.36
C LEU A 25 2.22 -8.39 -4.61
N ARG A 26 3.34 -7.73 -4.89
CA ARG A 26 4.23 -8.09 -6.01
C ARG A 26 4.81 -9.48 -5.87
N LEU A 27 5.32 -9.83 -4.69
CA LEU A 27 5.84 -11.17 -4.41
C LEU A 27 4.74 -12.23 -4.51
N ALA A 28 3.56 -11.95 -3.95
CA ALA A 28 2.42 -12.85 -3.99
C ALA A 28 1.92 -13.10 -5.42
N LYS A 29 1.89 -12.07 -6.28
CA LYS A 29 1.61 -12.23 -7.72
C LYS A 29 2.59 -13.21 -8.36
N CYS A 30 3.90 -12.99 -8.22
CA CYS A 30 4.90 -13.87 -8.81
C CYS A 30 4.79 -15.32 -8.30
N LEU A 31 4.54 -15.51 -7.00
CA LEU A 31 4.39 -16.84 -6.40
C LEU A 31 3.12 -17.56 -6.88
N ALA A 32 2.01 -16.83 -7.00
CA ALA A 32 0.74 -17.37 -7.48
C ALA A 32 0.79 -17.74 -8.98
N GLU A 33 1.42 -16.90 -9.81
CA GLU A 33 1.50 -17.13 -11.26
C GLU A 33 2.54 -18.18 -11.64
N SER A 34 3.64 -18.31 -10.89
CA SER A 34 4.70 -19.28 -11.18
C SER A 34 4.34 -20.72 -10.82
N ARG A 35 3.25 -20.95 -10.09
CA ARG A 35 2.87 -22.28 -9.58
C ARG A 35 1.36 -22.50 -9.69
N LYS A 36 0.95 -23.34 -10.63
CA LYS A 36 -0.47 -23.72 -10.81
C LYS A 36 -1.07 -24.26 -9.50
N GLY A 37 -2.21 -23.71 -9.10
CA GLY A 37 -2.92 -24.08 -7.87
C GLY A 37 -2.34 -23.51 -6.58
N ALA A 38 -1.32 -22.65 -6.65
CA ALA A 38 -0.81 -21.98 -5.46
C ALA A 38 -1.85 -21.01 -4.86
N ARG A 39 -1.91 -21.00 -3.53
CA ARG A 39 -2.64 -20.02 -2.73
C ARG A 39 -1.65 -19.43 -1.73
N VAL A 40 -1.42 -18.13 -1.83
CA VAL A 40 -0.42 -17.40 -1.06
C VAL A 40 -1.14 -16.62 0.03
N LEU A 41 -0.87 -16.97 1.29
CA LEU A 41 -1.29 -16.16 2.43
C LEU A 41 -0.28 -15.04 2.63
N VAL A 42 -0.74 -13.80 2.47
CA VAL A 42 0.02 -12.59 2.80
C VAL A 42 -0.47 -12.07 4.15
N VAL A 43 0.45 -11.76 5.07
CA VAL A 43 0.13 -11.14 6.35
C VAL A 43 1.06 -9.96 6.55
N CYS A 44 0.50 -8.79 6.82
CA CYS A 44 1.22 -7.61 7.30
C CYS A 44 0.77 -7.33 8.72
N ALA A 45 1.70 -7.14 9.64
CA ALA A 45 1.42 -6.83 11.04
C ALA A 45 2.47 -5.84 11.55
N GLU A 46 1.99 -4.74 12.11
CA GLU A 46 2.78 -3.57 12.47
C GLU A 46 2.42 -3.15 13.90
N THR A 47 3.44 -2.89 14.72
CA THR A 47 3.26 -2.35 16.07
C THR A 47 4.18 -1.17 16.29
N THR A 48 3.63 -0.10 16.88
CA THR A 48 4.33 1.13 17.23
C THR A 48 5.15 1.01 18.51
N THR A 49 5.01 -0.09 19.25
CA THR A 49 5.77 -0.34 20.49
C THR A 49 7.28 -0.17 20.29
N VAL A 50 7.80 -0.54 19.12
CA VAL A 50 9.23 -0.41 18.79
C VAL A 50 9.65 1.03 18.46
N LEU A 51 8.70 1.91 18.16
CA LEU A 51 8.90 3.33 17.79
C LEU A 51 8.58 4.28 18.95
N PHE A 52 7.81 3.83 19.95
CA PHE A 52 7.27 4.68 20.99
C PHE A 52 8.36 5.26 21.89
N ARG A 53 8.36 6.59 22.08
CA ARG A 53 9.30 7.26 22.99
C ARG A 53 8.76 8.60 23.50
N GLY A 54 9.33 9.04 24.63
CA GLY A 54 9.00 10.33 25.22
C GLY A 54 9.51 11.53 24.39
N PRO A 55 8.95 12.72 24.58
CA PRO A 55 9.37 13.93 23.87
C PRO A 55 10.79 14.36 24.28
N SER A 56 11.52 14.96 23.34
CA SER A 56 12.87 15.49 23.53
C SER A 56 13.05 16.79 22.75
N GLU A 57 13.67 17.81 23.34
CA GLU A 57 13.98 19.07 22.65
C GLU A 57 14.93 18.86 21.46
N GLU A 58 15.84 17.90 21.56
CA GLU A 58 16.80 17.56 20.50
C GLU A 58 16.16 16.80 19.32
N HIS A 59 14.97 16.23 19.51
CA HIS A 59 14.35 15.29 18.57
C HIS A 59 12.87 15.66 18.30
N GLN A 60 12.61 16.92 17.95
CA GLN A 60 11.25 17.40 17.74
C GLN A 60 10.52 16.70 16.58
N ASP A 61 11.25 16.25 15.56
CA ASP A 61 10.68 15.52 14.41
C ASP A 61 10.05 14.18 14.85
N ASP A 62 10.46 13.63 15.99
CA ASP A 62 9.87 12.42 16.54
C ASP A 62 8.39 12.62 16.87
N LEU A 63 7.98 13.83 17.26
CA LEU A 63 6.57 14.13 17.57
C LEU A 63 5.64 13.87 16.38
N VAL A 64 6.12 14.10 15.15
CA VAL A 64 5.36 13.76 13.94
C VAL A 64 5.17 12.25 13.86
N THR A 65 6.23 11.47 14.09
CA THR A 65 6.15 10.00 14.06
C THR A 65 5.25 9.46 15.18
N GLN A 66 5.33 10.03 16.39
CA GLN A 66 4.50 9.63 17.54
C GLN A 66 3.01 9.96 17.32
N ALA A 67 2.67 11.01 16.58
CA ALA A 67 1.30 11.40 16.28
C ALA A 67 0.70 10.67 15.07
N LEU A 68 1.55 10.11 14.19
CA LEU A 68 1.15 9.59 12.90
C LEU A 68 1.00 8.06 12.88
N PHE A 69 1.96 7.32 13.46
CA PHE A 69 1.98 5.87 13.35
C PHE A 69 0.99 5.20 14.29
N ALA A 70 0.45 4.06 13.85
CA ALA A 70 -0.52 3.27 14.59
C ALA A 70 -0.30 1.77 14.37
N ASP A 71 -0.92 0.97 15.24
CA ASP A 71 -0.85 -0.49 15.18
C ASP A 71 -1.89 -1.04 14.21
N GLY A 72 -1.55 -2.12 13.51
CA GLY A 72 -2.48 -2.76 12.58
C GLY A 72 -2.02 -4.13 12.12
N ALA A 73 -2.97 -4.97 11.72
CA ALA A 73 -2.66 -6.23 11.05
C ALA A 73 -3.70 -6.55 9.97
N SER A 74 -3.27 -7.18 8.89
CA SER A 74 -4.11 -7.57 7.76
C SER A 74 -3.64 -8.89 7.17
N ALA A 75 -4.57 -9.60 6.53
CA ALA A 75 -4.26 -10.83 5.81
C ALA A 75 -5.03 -10.91 4.49
N LEU A 76 -4.38 -11.44 3.46
CA LEU A 76 -4.94 -11.64 2.13
C LEU A 76 -4.64 -13.07 1.64
N ILE A 77 -5.53 -13.61 0.80
CA ILE A 77 -5.23 -14.78 -0.02
C ILE A 77 -5.06 -14.33 -1.47
N VAL A 78 -3.90 -14.62 -2.05
CA VAL A 78 -3.58 -14.34 -3.46
C VAL A 78 -3.42 -15.66 -4.21
N GLY A 79 -4.05 -15.78 -5.38
CA GLY A 79 -3.98 -16.97 -6.21
C GLY A 79 -4.28 -16.65 -7.66
N ALA A 80 -3.80 -17.50 -8.56
CA ALA A 80 -4.23 -17.55 -9.96
C ALA A 80 -5.31 -18.64 -10.12
N ASP A 81 -6.11 -18.50 -11.18
CA ASP A 81 -7.18 -19.44 -11.55
C ASP A 81 -8.14 -19.74 -10.37
N PRO A 82 -9.01 -18.78 -9.99
CA PRO A 82 -9.97 -19.00 -8.90
C PRO A 82 -10.91 -20.16 -9.24
N ASP A 83 -11.09 -21.08 -8.29
CA ASP A 83 -11.97 -22.23 -8.43
C ASP A 83 -13.40 -21.89 -7.98
N GLU A 84 -14.29 -21.67 -8.95
CA GLU A 84 -15.70 -21.38 -8.70
C GLU A 84 -16.43 -22.54 -8.00
N ALA A 85 -16.01 -23.79 -8.25
CA ALA A 85 -16.58 -24.96 -7.57
C ALA A 85 -16.19 -25.01 -6.09
N ALA A 86 -15.03 -24.43 -5.74
CA ALA A 86 -14.61 -24.18 -4.37
C ALA A 86 -15.13 -22.84 -3.82
N HIS A 87 -16.00 -22.13 -4.57
CA HIS A 87 -16.56 -20.83 -4.22
C HIS A 87 -15.52 -19.70 -4.05
N GLU A 88 -14.35 -19.83 -4.68
CA GLU A 88 -13.37 -18.75 -4.69
C GLU A 88 -13.86 -17.59 -5.57
N ARG A 89 -13.77 -16.36 -5.06
CA ARG A 89 -14.15 -15.15 -5.78
C ARG A 89 -13.05 -14.11 -5.67
N ALA A 90 -12.50 -13.70 -6.81
CA ALA A 90 -11.54 -12.60 -6.85
C ALA A 90 -12.23 -11.28 -6.52
N SER A 91 -11.69 -10.54 -5.54
CA SER A 91 -12.15 -9.17 -5.24
C SER A 91 -11.45 -8.13 -6.12
N PHE A 92 -10.19 -8.38 -6.45
CA PHE A 92 -9.33 -7.54 -7.28
C PHE A 92 -8.37 -8.44 -8.08
N VAL A 93 -7.85 -7.93 -9.20
CA VAL A 93 -6.85 -8.61 -10.03
C VAL A 93 -5.58 -7.76 -10.08
N ILE A 94 -4.43 -8.35 -9.77
CA ILE A 94 -3.14 -7.66 -9.85
C ILE A 94 -2.63 -7.77 -11.29
N VAL A 95 -2.85 -6.73 -12.08
CA VAL A 95 -2.51 -6.71 -13.52
C VAL A 95 -0.99 -6.56 -13.71
N SER A 96 -0.40 -5.53 -13.11
CA SER A 96 1.02 -5.22 -13.19
C SER A 96 1.55 -4.68 -11.86
N THR A 97 2.87 -4.69 -11.71
CA THR A 97 3.57 -4.12 -10.55
C THR A 97 4.85 -3.45 -11.00
N SER A 98 5.14 -2.27 -10.46
CA SER A 98 6.40 -1.55 -10.67
C SER A 98 6.96 -1.05 -9.34
N GLN A 99 8.26 -0.80 -9.31
CA GLN A 99 8.95 -0.19 -8.17
C GLN A 99 10.05 0.72 -8.72
N VAL A 100 10.15 1.93 -8.16
CA VAL A 100 11.10 2.96 -8.60
C VAL A 100 11.74 3.63 -7.39
N LEU A 101 13.03 3.94 -7.51
CA LEU A 101 13.72 4.83 -6.59
C LEU A 101 13.63 6.25 -7.13
N LEU A 102 13.07 7.16 -6.33
CA LEU A 102 12.89 8.55 -6.77
C LEU A 102 14.25 9.28 -6.78
N PRO A 103 14.51 10.15 -7.79
CA PRO A 103 15.71 10.96 -7.81
C PRO A 103 15.73 11.91 -6.61
N ASP A 104 16.93 12.20 -6.09
CA ASP A 104 17.17 13.13 -4.97
C ASP A 104 16.36 12.80 -3.70
N SER A 105 16.05 11.51 -3.47
CA SER A 105 15.23 11.05 -2.33
C SER A 105 16.02 10.35 -1.22
N ALA A 106 17.34 10.26 -1.35
CA ALA A 106 18.19 9.60 -0.37
C ALA A 106 18.05 10.23 1.02
N GLY A 107 17.76 9.42 2.04
CA GLY A 107 17.54 9.87 3.41
C GLY A 107 16.20 10.58 3.66
N ALA A 108 15.32 10.71 2.66
CA ALA A 108 14.01 11.34 2.84
C ALA A 108 13.12 10.53 3.80
N ILE A 109 13.24 9.21 3.76
CA ILE A 109 12.51 8.27 4.63
C ILE A 109 13.54 7.26 5.17
N GLY A 110 13.63 7.13 6.48
CA GLY A 110 14.60 6.26 7.14
C GLY A 110 14.06 5.54 8.36
N GLY A 111 14.75 4.46 8.72
CA GLY A 111 14.57 3.69 9.95
C GLY A 111 15.94 3.21 10.46
N HIS A 112 16.24 3.46 11.73
CA HIS A 112 17.48 3.02 12.37
C HIS A 112 17.16 2.30 13.68
N VAL A 113 17.53 1.02 13.79
CA VAL A 113 17.38 0.25 15.02
C VAL A 113 18.51 0.59 15.98
N SER A 114 18.16 0.97 17.21
CA SER A 114 19.09 1.31 18.28
C SER A 114 18.72 0.57 19.58
N GLU A 115 19.55 0.70 20.61
CA GLU A 115 19.23 0.20 21.96
C GLU A 115 17.93 0.82 22.52
N GLY A 116 17.59 2.04 22.09
CA GLY A 116 16.34 2.72 22.44
C GLY A 116 15.14 2.37 21.55
N GLY A 117 15.25 1.36 20.69
CA GLY A 117 14.22 0.97 19.73
C GLY A 117 14.48 1.51 18.31
N LEU A 118 13.44 1.48 17.48
CA LEU A 118 13.46 1.95 16.09
C LEU A 118 13.30 3.46 16.06
N LEU A 119 14.29 4.16 15.51
CA LEU A 119 14.26 5.60 15.20
C LEU A 119 13.77 5.78 13.77
N ALA A 120 12.67 6.48 13.59
CA ALA A 120 12.10 6.79 12.27
C ALA A 120 12.45 8.22 11.87
N THR A 121 13.00 8.40 10.67
CA THR A 121 13.28 9.71 10.10
C THR A 121 12.33 9.96 8.94
N LEU A 122 11.66 11.11 8.95
CA LEU A 122 10.79 11.58 7.87
C LEU A 122 11.19 13.02 7.53
N HIS A 123 11.81 13.21 6.37
CA HIS A 123 12.17 14.54 5.91
C HIS A 123 10.91 15.32 5.52
N ARG A 124 10.89 16.63 5.86
CA ARG A 124 9.76 17.53 5.58
C ARG A 124 9.39 17.61 4.09
N ASP A 125 10.34 17.34 3.21
CA ASP A 125 10.16 17.43 1.75
C ASP A 125 9.58 16.16 1.13
N VAL A 126 9.30 15.09 1.91
CA VAL A 126 8.71 13.85 1.38
C VAL A 126 7.46 14.11 0.53
N PRO A 127 6.47 14.93 0.95
CA PRO A 127 5.32 15.24 0.09
C PRO A 127 5.72 15.85 -1.25
N HIS A 128 6.69 16.78 -1.25
CA HIS A 128 7.15 17.46 -2.46
C HIS A 128 7.90 16.52 -3.40
N ILE A 129 8.77 15.66 -2.85
CA ILE A 129 9.50 14.64 -3.62
C ILE A 129 8.52 13.69 -4.31
N VAL A 130 7.49 13.22 -3.59
CA VAL A 130 6.46 12.34 -4.14
C VAL A 130 5.67 13.04 -5.24
N SER A 131 5.15 14.23 -4.95
CA SER A 131 4.35 15.03 -5.88
C SER A 131 5.12 15.36 -7.16
N LYS A 132 6.41 15.71 -7.07
CA LYS A 132 7.24 16.00 -8.24
C LYS A 132 7.36 14.80 -9.20
N ASN A 133 7.31 13.57 -8.70
CA ASN A 133 7.60 12.36 -9.47
C ASN A 133 6.38 11.48 -9.79
N VAL A 134 5.24 11.67 -9.12
CA VAL A 134 4.08 10.77 -9.23
C VAL A 134 3.54 10.68 -10.65
N GLU A 135 3.45 11.79 -11.38
CA GLU A 135 2.91 11.83 -12.75
C GLU A 135 3.69 10.92 -13.70
N LYS A 136 5.02 10.99 -13.67
CA LYS A 136 5.90 10.12 -14.46
C LYS A 136 5.69 8.64 -14.12
N CYS A 137 5.53 8.33 -12.83
CA CYS A 137 5.29 6.95 -12.38
C CYS A 137 3.96 6.41 -12.93
N LEU A 138 2.91 7.25 -12.97
CA LEU A 138 1.62 6.90 -13.54
C LEU A 138 1.71 6.69 -15.05
N GLU A 139 2.35 7.61 -15.76
CA GLU A 139 2.57 7.50 -17.21
C GLU A 139 3.26 6.18 -17.56
N GLU A 140 4.35 5.84 -16.87
CA GLU A 140 5.07 4.58 -17.08
C GLU A 140 4.20 3.35 -16.77
N ALA A 141 3.39 3.40 -15.71
CA ALA A 141 2.53 2.29 -15.30
C ALA A 141 1.32 2.08 -16.22
N PHE A 142 0.73 3.17 -16.76
CA PHE A 142 -0.57 3.15 -17.43
C PHE A 142 -0.51 3.32 -18.96
N THR A 143 0.60 3.81 -19.51
CA THR A 143 0.81 3.87 -20.98
C THR A 143 0.57 2.52 -21.66
N PRO A 144 1.04 1.36 -21.14
CA PRO A 144 0.79 0.05 -21.76
C PRO A 144 -0.70 -0.34 -21.83
N PHE A 145 -1.55 0.29 -21.01
CA PHE A 145 -2.99 0.04 -20.94
C PHE A 145 -3.83 1.12 -21.64
N GLY A 146 -3.19 2.14 -22.23
CA GLY A 146 -3.89 3.23 -22.91
C GLY A 146 -4.68 4.14 -21.98
N ILE A 147 -4.33 4.18 -20.69
CA ILE A 147 -5.01 5.01 -19.68
C ILE A 147 -4.18 6.28 -19.45
N SER A 148 -4.82 7.43 -19.64
CA SER A 148 -4.23 8.76 -19.42
C SER A 148 -5.10 9.71 -18.60
N ASP A 149 -6.39 9.38 -18.40
CA ASP A 149 -7.26 10.12 -17.48
C ASP A 149 -7.17 9.52 -16.07
N TRP A 150 -6.41 10.16 -15.19
CA TRP A 150 -6.25 9.75 -13.80
C TRP A 150 -7.56 9.75 -13.00
N ASN A 151 -8.59 10.45 -13.44
CA ASN A 151 -9.90 10.43 -12.80
C ASN A 151 -10.78 9.25 -13.27
N SER A 152 -10.42 8.59 -14.36
CA SER A 152 -11.12 7.40 -14.88
C SER A 152 -10.80 6.10 -14.12
N ILE A 153 -9.76 6.11 -13.27
CA ILE A 153 -9.31 4.95 -12.50
C ILE A 153 -9.51 5.17 -11.00
N PHE A 154 -9.69 4.10 -10.22
CA PHE A 154 -9.78 4.19 -8.77
C PHE A 154 -8.39 4.39 -8.11
N TRP A 155 -8.35 4.96 -6.92
CA TRP A 155 -7.10 5.34 -6.24
C TRP A 155 -7.00 4.75 -4.84
N VAL A 156 -5.88 4.08 -4.57
CA VAL A 156 -5.50 3.55 -3.25
C VAL A 156 -4.07 3.97 -2.90
N PRO A 157 -3.76 5.27 -2.80
CA PRO A 157 -2.44 5.67 -2.32
C PRO A 157 -2.28 5.30 -0.84
N HIS A 158 -1.09 4.85 -0.47
CA HIS A 158 -0.68 4.68 0.91
C HIS A 158 -0.88 6.02 1.65
N PRO A 159 -1.67 6.05 2.74
CA PRO A 159 -1.92 7.25 3.52
C PRO A 159 -0.73 7.56 4.45
N GLY A 160 0.44 7.84 3.87
CA GLY A 160 1.65 8.13 4.62
C GLY A 160 1.54 9.38 5.50
N GLY A 161 0.64 10.29 5.13
CA GLY A 161 0.27 11.47 5.88
C GLY A 161 -0.61 12.38 5.03
N ARG A 162 -1.36 13.28 5.68
CA ARG A 162 -2.31 14.17 4.99
C ARG A 162 -1.64 14.98 3.87
N ALA A 163 -0.46 15.54 4.13
CA ALA A 163 0.25 16.38 3.16
C ALA A 163 0.63 15.64 1.88
N ILE A 164 0.91 14.33 1.96
CA ILE A 164 1.21 13.51 0.78
C ILE A 164 -0.04 13.37 -0.09
N LEU A 165 -1.18 13.03 0.53
CA LEU A 165 -2.45 12.90 -0.20
C LEU A 165 -2.86 14.22 -0.86
N ASP A 166 -2.76 15.34 -0.12
CA ASP A 166 -3.10 16.67 -0.63
C ASP A 166 -2.24 17.05 -1.85
N GLN A 167 -0.92 16.83 -1.79
CA GLN A 167 -0.04 17.18 -2.91
C GLN A 167 -0.12 16.23 -4.10
N VAL A 168 -0.47 14.96 -3.90
CA VAL A 168 -0.77 14.04 -5.02
C VAL A 168 -2.06 14.44 -5.70
N GLU A 169 -3.11 14.72 -4.94
CA GLU A 169 -4.42 15.19 -5.45
C GLU A 169 -4.26 16.42 -6.33
N GLU A 170 -3.55 17.44 -5.83
CA GLU A 170 -3.30 18.70 -6.54
C GLU A 170 -2.48 18.47 -7.81
N ARG A 171 -1.38 17.72 -7.71
CA ARG A 171 -0.41 17.58 -8.81
C ARG A 171 -0.99 16.92 -10.05
N VAL A 172 -1.77 15.86 -9.86
CA VAL A 172 -2.33 15.08 -10.99
C VAL A 172 -3.79 15.43 -11.26
N GLY A 173 -4.31 16.47 -10.62
CA GLY A 173 -5.66 17.00 -10.85
C GLY A 173 -6.76 16.01 -10.51
N LEU A 174 -6.62 15.28 -9.39
CA LEU A 174 -7.66 14.34 -8.96
C LEU A 174 -8.86 15.10 -8.43
N LYS A 175 -10.05 14.56 -8.71
CA LYS A 175 -11.25 14.99 -8.01
C LYS A 175 -11.16 14.57 -6.52
N PRO A 176 -11.69 15.37 -5.58
CA PRO A 176 -11.57 15.06 -4.15
C PRO A 176 -12.11 13.68 -3.75
N GLU A 177 -13.12 13.18 -4.47
CA GLU A 177 -13.69 11.85 -4.23
C GLU A 177 -12.69 10.71 -4.41
N LYS A 178 -11.65 10.88 -5.25
CA LYS A 178 -10.70 9.81 -5.58
C LYS A 178 -9.90 9.35 -4.38
N LEU A 179 -9.66 10.22 -3.40
CA LEU A 179 -8.84 9.92 -2.22
C LEU A 179 -9.65 9.68 -0.94
N LEU A 180 -10.98 9.60 -1.02
CA LEU A 180 -11.84 9.46 0.16
C LEU A 180 -11.50 8.23 1.00
N ILE A 181 -11.21 7.09 0.36
CA ILE A 181 -10.89 5.85 1.07
C ILE A 181 -9.56 5.96 1.83
N SER A 182 -8.49 6.44 1.18
CA SER A 182 -7.20 6.63 1.85
C SER A 182 -7.30 7.66 2.98
N ARG A 183 -8.07 8.74 2.80
CA ARG A 183 -8.33 9.73 3.84
C ARG A 183 -9.12 9.13 5.02
N HIS A 184 -10.11 8.29 4.75
CA HIS A 184 -10.88 7.59 5.78
C HIS A 184 -10.00 6.63 6.58
N VAL A 185 -9.17 5.83 5.91
CA VAL A 185 -8.24 4.92 6.60
C VAL A 185 -7.26 5.69 7.49
N LEU A 186 -6.72 6.80 7.00
CA LEU A 186 -5.85 7.67 7.80
C LEU A 186 -6.56 8.24 9.03
N ALA A 187 -7.81 8.66 8.87
CA ALA A 187 -8.59 9.29 9.94
C ALA A 187 -8.99 8.29 11.04
N GLU A 188 -9.40 7.08 10.66
CA GLU A 188 -9.88 6.07 11.61
C GLU A 188 -8.75 5.26 12.25
N TYR A 189 -7.65 5.04 11.53
CA TYR A 189 -6.61 4.10 11.94
C TYR A 189 -5.20 4.69 11.99
N GLY A 190 -4.99 5.93 11.55
CA GLY A 190 -3.64 6.50 11.44
C GLY A 190 -2.80 5.81 10.36
N ASN A 191 -1.47 6.00 10.43
CA ASN A 191 -0.52 5.35 9.54
C ASN A 191 -0.06 4.01 10.15
N MET A 192 -0.71 2.93 9.75
CA MET A 192 -0.34 1.54 10.08
C MET A 192 0.75 0.97 9.14
N SER A 193 1.64 1.81 8.60
CA SER A 193 2.73 1.37 7.70
C SER A 193 2.18 0.52 6.53
N SER A 194 2.77 -0.64 6.28
CA SER A 194 2.43 -1.55 5.19
C SER A 194 0.99 -2.08 5.23
N VAL A 195 0.29 -1.96 6.35
CA VAL A 195 -1.07 -2.47 6.56
C VAL A 195 -2.13 -1.55 5.96
N CYS A 196 -1.87 -0.25 5.85
CA CYS A 196 -2.87 0.74 5.44
C CYS A 196 -3.52 0.42 4.08
N VAL A 197 -2.74 -0.08 3.12
CA VAL A 197 -3.25 -0.43 1.79
C VAL A 197 -4.33 -1.51 1.87
N HIS A 198 -4.13 -2.53 2.70
CA HIS A 198 -5.06 -3.65 2.79
C HIS A 198 -6.38 -3.20 3.43
N PHE A 199 -6.31 -2.29 4.41
CA PHE A 199 -7.50 -1.64 4.97
C PHE A 199 -8.22 -0.78 3.93
N ALA A 200 -7.47 -0.08 3.07
CA ALA A 200 -8.06 0.72 2.00
C ALA A 200 -8.76 -0.14 0.94
N PHE A 201 -8.15 -1.25 0.51
CA PHE A 201 -8.82 -2.21 -0.38
C PHE A 201 -10.06 -2.85 0.26
N ASP A 202 -9.99 -3.17 1.56
CA ASP A 202 -11.11 -3.76 2.30
C ASP A 202 -12.27 -2.78 2.45
N GLU A 203 -11.98 -1.52 2.79
CA GLU A 203 -13.02 -0.49 2.87
C GLU A 203 -13.61 -0.18 1.50
N MET A 204 -12.80 -0.10 0.44
CA MET A 204 -13.26 0.13 -0.92
C MET A 204 -14.27 -0.94 -1.38
N ARG A 205 -13.93 -2.23 -1.25
CA ARG A 205 -14.84 -3.30 -1.67
C ARG A 205 -16.12 -3.33 -0.83
N LYS A 206 -16.02 -3.08 0.48
CA LYS A 206 -17.16 -3.06 1.40
C LYS A 206 -18.09 -1.89 1.10
N ARG A 207 -17.52 -0.69 0.90
CA ARG A 207 -18.28 0.50 0.53
C ARG A 207 -18.96 0.35 -0.81
N SER A 208 -18.24 -0.16 -1.82
CA SER A 208 -18.81 -0.43 -3.14
C SER A 208 -20.01 -1.37 -3.07
N ALA A 209 -19.91 -2.44 -2.25
CA ALA A 209 -21.03 -3.35 -2.03
C ALA A 209 -22.21 -2.69 -1.29
N ARG A 210 -21.94 -1.89 -0.23
CA ARG A 210 -22.99 -1.16 0.52
C ARG A 210 -23.73 -0.15 -0.36
N GLU A 211 -23.03 0.49 -1.29
CA GLU A 211 -23.59 1.48 -2.21
C GLU A 211 -24.17 0.87 -3.50
N GLY A 212 -24.13 -0.46 -3.66
CA GLY A 212 -24.65 -1.13 -4.85
C GLY A 212 -23.89 -0.80 -6.13
N LYS A 213 -22.58 -0.51 -6.03
CA LYS A 213 -21.73 -0.24 -7.19
C LYS A 213 -21.53 -1.51 -8.03
N PRO A 214 -21.38 -1.39 -9.36
CA PRO A 214 -21.26 -2.55 -10.25
C PRO A 214 -19.92 -3.28 -10.14
N THR A 215 -18.89 -2.67 -9.56
CA THR A 215 -17.57 -3.29 -9.33
C THR A 215 -17.12 -3.05 -7.89
N THR A 216 -16.14 -3.82 -7.42
CA THR A 216 -15.48 -3.63 -6.12
C THR A 216 -14.67 -2.33 -6.04
N GLY A 217 -14.36 -1.70 -7.18
CA GLY A 217 -13.62 -0.45 -7.33
C GLY A 217 -14.51 0.76 -7.64
N GLU A 218 -15.59 0.94 -6.86
CA GLU A 218 -16.55 2.05 -7.00
C GLU A 218 -17.25 2.15 -8.38
N GLY A 219 -17.34 1.03 -9.10
CA GLY A 219 -17.92 0.98 -10.44
C GLY A 219 -16.92 1.27 -11.57
N LEU A 220 -15.65 1.47 -11.24
CA LEU A 220 -14.54 1.58 -12.19
C LEU A 220 -13.88 0.23 -12.44
N GLU A 221 -13.21 0.10 -13.58
CA GLU A 221 -12.52 -1.12 -13.99
C GLU A 221 -11.08 -1.20 -13.47
N TRP A 222 -10.36 -0.07 -13.50
CA TRP A 222 -8.95 -0.01 -13.16
C TRP A 222 -8.73 0.62 -11.79
N VAL A 223 -7.74 0.10 -11.05
CA VAL A 223 -7.33 0.62 -9.74
C VAL A 223 -5.84 0.93 -9.77
N CYS A 224 -5.46 2.14 -9.39
CA CYS A 224 -4.08 2.51 -9.07
C CYS A 224 -3.81 2.30 -7.59
N TYR A 225 -2.84 1.44 -7.29
CA TYR A 225 -2.23 1.34 -5.98
C TYR A 225 -0.87 2.02 -6.00
N LEU A 226 -0.65 2.96 -5.08
CA LEU A 226 0.62 3.68 -4.93
C LEU A 226 1.14 3.50 -3.51
N ASP A 227 2.38 3.03 -3.38
CA ASP A 227 3.03 2.85 -2.09
C ASP A 227 4.30 3.69 -1.97
N LEU A 228 4.67 4.06 -0.75
CA LEU A 228 5.79 4.95 -0.47
C LEU A 228 6.61 4.41 0.70
N GLY A 229 7.93 4.34 0.52
CA GLY A 229 8.82 3.75 1.50
C GLY A 229 10.25 4.26 1.39
N GLN A 230 11.06 3.81 2.36
CA GLN A 230 12.51 3.95 2.33
C GLN A 230 13.12 3.14 1.16
N ALA A 231 14.19 3.68 0.59
CA ALA A 231 15.07 3.02 -0.38
C ALA A 231 16.12 2.14 0.31
#